data_AF-A0A0S8CMS5-F1
#
_entry.id   AF-A0A0S8CMS5-F1
#
_cell.length_a   1.000
_cell.length_b   1.000
_cell.length_c   1.000
_cell.angle_alpha   90.00
_cell.angle_beta   90.00
_cell.angle_gamma   90.00
#
_symmetry.space_group_name_H-M   'P 1'
#
loop_
_entity.id
_entity.type
_entity.pdbx_description
1 polymer ?
#
loop_
_entity_poly.entity_id
_entity_poly.type
_entity_poly.pdbx_seq_one_letter_code
_entity_poly.pdbx_strand_id
1 'polypeptide(L)'
;FFLPLDPGDYQVTRMFIQEGGFRSSAEVPMEFEVPEYGVVYLGTWRFQIDSPNFIREVEVKISSEQVKAIVELHARYPSLSLQPVVSALPEPSLLRSRLYEITPYPRFRWFNRHNST
;
A
#
# COMPACT_ATOMS: atom_id res chain seq x y z
N PHE A 1 5.82 2.68 -9.34
CA PHE A 1 4.89 3.35 -10.28
C PHE A 1 4.87 4.82 -9.90
N PHE A 2 4.32 5.71 -10.73
CA PHE A 2 4.09 7.11 -10.37
C PHE A 2 2.63 7.46 -10.70
N LEU A 3 2.09 8.45 -9.99
CA LEU A 3 0.72 8.91 -10.16
C LEU A 3 0.75 10.44 -10.23
N PRO A 4 0.23 11.07 -11.30
CA PRO A 4 0.03 12.52 -11.32
C PRO A 4 -1.13 12.88 -10.40
N LEU A 5 -0.88 13.74 -9.42
CA LEU A 5 -1.85 14.31 -8.50
C LEU A 5 -1.69 15.83 -8.52
N ASP A 6 -2.80 16.54 -8.33
CA ASP A 6 -2.75 17.97 -8.07
C ASP A 6 -2.15 18.21 -6.67
N PRO A 7 -1.63 19.42 -6.39
CA PRO A 7 -1.15 19.76 -5.06
C PRO A 7 -2.28 19.76 -4.02
N GLY A 8 -1.98 19.32 -2.79
CA GLY A 8 -2.91 19.35 -1.67
C GLY A 8 -2.76 18.18 -0.71
N ASP A 9 -3.72 18.09 0.22
CA ASP A 9 -3.78 17.05 1.25
C ASP A 9 -4.54 15.83 0.75
N TYR A 10 -3.93 14.66 0.89
CA TYR A 10 -4.49 13.39 0.46
C TYR A 10 -4.57 12.42 1.61
N GLN A 11 -5.59 11.55 1.53
CA GLN A 11 -5.75 10.44 2.44
C GLN A 11 -5.87 9.14 1.65
N VAL A 12 -4.97 8.19 1.93
CA VAL A 12 -5.22 6.79 1.61
C VAL A 12 -6.28 6.31 2.60
N THR A 13 -7.39 5.79 2.11
CA THR A 13 -8.52 5.37 2.97
C THR A 13 -8.69 3.86 3.02
N ARG A 14 -8.34 3.18 1.93
CA ARG A 14 -8.58 1.75 1.77
C ARG A 14 -7.52 1.11 0.88
N MET A 15 -7.15 -0.11 1.24
CA MET A 15 -6.32 -0.97 0.41
C MET A 15 -7.12 -2.20 -0.02
N PHE A 16 -6.85 -2.66 -1.24
CA PHE A 16 -7.40 -3.91 -1.78
C PHE A 16 -6.25 -4.85 -2.09
N ILE A 17 -6.34 -6.08 -1.59
CA ILE A 17 -5.35 -7.14 -1.86
C ILE A 17 -5.99 -8.14 -2.80
N GLN A 18 -5.30 -8.43 -3.89
CA GLN A 18 -5.66 -9.50 -4.82
C GLN A 18 -4.43 -10.37 -5.07
N GLU A 19 -4.40 -11.55 -4.47
CA GLU A 19 -3.30 -12.50 -4.60
C GLU A 19 -3.86 -13.89 -4.93
N GLY A 20 -3.67 -14.33 -6.18
CA GLY A 20 -4.31 -15.56 -6.67
C GLY A 20 -5.83 -15.53 -6.50
N GLY A 21 -6.37 -16.48 -5.76
CA GLY A 21 -7.81 -16.54 -5.41
C GLY A 21 -8.22 -15.69 -4.21
N PHE A 22 -7.25 -15.16 -3.44
CA PHE A 22 -7.52 -14.35 -2.25
C PHE A 22 -7.84 -12.91 -2.65
N ARG A 23 -8.98 -12.41 -2.15
CA ARG A 23 -9.42 -11.03 -2.31
C ARG A 23 -9.83 -10.48 -0.96
N SER A 24 -9.27 -9.34 -0.58
CA SER A 24 -9.62 -8.69 0.69
C SER A 24 -9.46 -7.17 0.62
N SER A 25 -10.04 -6.49 1.59
CA SER A 25 -9.83 -5.05 1.80
C SER A 25 -9.59 -4.73 3.26
N ALA A 26 -8.83 -3.66 3.51
CA ALA A 26 -8.65 -3.09 4.84
C ALA A 26 -8.78 -1.56 4.78
N GLU A 27 -9.31 -0.98 5.85
CA GLU A 27 -9.34 0.46 6.04
C GLU A 27 -7.98 0.93 6.54
N VAL A 28 -7.38 1.91 5.86
CA VAL A 28 -6.00 2.32 6.11
C VAL A 28 -5.88 3.85 6.07
N PRO A 29 -6.54 4.59 6.98
CA PRO A 29 -6.51 6.05 6.96
C PRO A 29 -5.08 6.53 7.19
N MET A 30 -4.43 6.97 6.12
CA MET A 30 -3.07 7.51 6.14
C MET A 30 -3.03 8.80 5.34
N GLU A 31 -2.52 9.86 5.93
CA GLU A 31 -2.53 11.20 5.35
C GLU A 31 -1.15 11.59 4.84
N PHE A 32 -1.09 12.28 3.70
CA PHE A 32 0.13 12.82 3.12
C PHE A 32 -0.15 14.07 2.30
N GLU A 33 0.87 14.91 2.14
CA GLU A 33 0.79 16.15 1.37
C GLU A 33 1.49 16.00 0.01
N VAL A 34 0.88 16.55 -1.03
CA VAL A 34 1.48 16.73 -2.35
C VAL A 34 1.84 18.21 -2.53
N PRO A 35 3.13 18.56 -2.67
CA PRO A 35 3.59 19.92 -2.83
C PRO A 35 3.24 20.45 -4.23
N GLU A 36 3.28 21.78 -4.37
CA GLU A 36 3.01 22.46 -5.63
C GLU A 36 3.94 22.06 -6.78
N TYR A 37 5.18 21.66 -6.47
CA TYR A 37 6.19 21.35 -7.46
C TYR A 37 6.99 20.10 -7.11
N GLY A 38 7.32 19.32 -8.14
CA GLY A 38 8.22 18.18 -8.03
C GLY A 38 7.50 16.85 -7.85
N VAL A 39 8.23 15.88 -7.33
CA VAL A 39 7.76 14.50 -7.11
C VAL A 39 7.81 14.20 -5.63
N VAL A 40 6.71 13.64 -5.10
CA VAL A 40 6.68 13.12 -3.73
C VAL A 40 6.98 11.65 -3.70
N TYR A 41 7.93 11.29 -2.86
CA TYR A 41 8.18 9.91 -2.47
C TYR A 41 7.44 9.60 -1.16
N LEU A 42 6.43 8.73 -1.26
CA LEU A 42 5.59 8.29 -0.13
C LEU A 42 6.20 7.13 0.67
N GLY A 43 7.50 6.88 0.54
CA GLY A 43 8.17 5.77 1.21
C GLY A 43 8.01 4.41 0.51
N THR A 44 8.66 3.42 1.09
CA THR A 44 8.55 2.00 0.73
C THR A 44 7.51 1.35 1.64
N TRP A 45 6.47 0.81 1.02
CA TRP A 45 5.34 0.19 1.72
C TRP A 45 5.59 -1.31 1.86
N ARG A 46 5.51 -1.81 3.09
CA ARG A 46 5.56 -3.24 3.40
C ARG A 46 4.25 -3.64 4.05
N PHE A 47 3.67 -4.72 3.53
CA PHE A 47 2.41 -5.28 4.00
C PHE A 47 2.68 -6.65 4.59
N GLN A 48 2.27 -6.88 5.83
CA GLN A 48 2.33 -8.18 6.47
C GLN A 48 0.91 -8.62 6.82
N ILE A 49 0.49 -9.75 6.27
CA ILE A 49 -0.83 -10.33 6.52
C ILE A 49 -0.67 -11.45 7.54
N ASP A 50 -1.46 -11.41 8.59
CA ASP A 50 -1.44 -12.47 9.60
C ASP A 50 -1.98 -13.80 9.05
N SER A 51 -1.53 -14.88 9.68
CA SER A 51 -2.00 -16.24 9.42
C SER A 51 -3.53 -16.34 9.55
N PRO A 52 -4.17 -17.32 8.87
CA PRO A 52 -5.61 -17.50 8.89
C PRO A 52 -6.16 -17.77 10.31
N ASN A 53 -6.68 -16.74 10.96
CA ASN A 53 -7.35 -16.83 12.27
C ASN A 53 -8.82 -16.36 12.13
N PHE A 54 -9.58 -16.30 13.24
CA PHE A 54 -10.96 -15.77 13.23
C PHE A 54 -11.05 -14.31 12.76
N ILE A 55 -9.98 -13.54 12.99
CA ILE A 55 -9.78 -12.18 12.51
C ILE A 55 -8.42 -12.18 11.82
N ARG A 56 -8.37 -11.69 10.58
CA ARG A 56 -7.11 -11.40 9.90
C ARG A 56 -6.83 -9.92 10.00
N GLU A 57 -5.59 -9.59 10.29
CA GLU A 57 -5.10 -8.21 10.27
C GLU A 57 -4.04 -8.07 9.19
N VAL A 58 -3.90 -6.86 8.69
CA VAL A 58 -2.76 -6.41 7.92
C VAL A 58 -2.01 -5.39 8.73
N GLU A 59 -0.71 -5.59 8.86
CA GLU A 59 0.22 -4.56 9.29
C GLU A 59 0.80 -3.87 8.05
N VAL A 60 0.63 -2.55 7.99
CA VAL A 60 1.20 -1.68 6.98
C VAL A 60 2.34 -0.91 7.63
N LYS A 61 3.56 -1.07 7.10
CA LYS A 61 4.74 -0.34 7.54
C LYS A 61 5.33 0.44 6.38
N ILE A 62 5.53 1.73 6.58
CA ILE A 62 6.12 2.65 5.63
C ILE A 62 7.49 3.07 6.16
N SER A 63 8.52 2.91 5.32
CA SER A 63 9.89 3.31 5.65
C SER A 63 10.49 4.16 4.54
N SER A 64 11.31 5.15 4.88
CA SER A 64 12.04 5.94 3.88
C SER A 64 13.33 5.23 3.45
N GLU A 65 13.44 4.93 2.16
CA GLU A 65 14.69 4.57 1.49
C GLU A 65 14.99 5.60 0.37
N GLN A 66 14.89 6.90 0.69
CA GLN A 66 14.83 7.99 -0.28
C GLN A 66 15.95 7.96 -1.34
N VAL A 67 17.21 7.72 -0.94
CA VAL A 67 18.34 7.67 -1.88
C VAL A 67 18.15 6.57 -2.93
N LYS A 68 17.75 5.38 -2.50
CA LYS A 68 17.49 4.25 -3.40
C LYS A 68 16.28 4.53 -4.28
N ALA A 69 15.22 5.10 -3.71
CA ALA A 69 14.01 5.47 -4.46
C ALA A 69 14.30 6.51 -5.54
N ILE A 70 15.14 7.52 -5.27
CA ILE A 70 15.58 8.52 -6.25
C ILE A 70 16.32 7.82 -7.40
N VAL A 71 17.31 6.95 -7.10
CA VAL A 71 18.06 6.23 -8.14
C VAL A 71 17.13 5.38 -9.00
N GLU A 72 16.22 4.63 -8.39
CA GLU A 72 15.24 3.81 -9.11
C GLU A 72 14.26 4.63 -9.95
N LEU A 73 13.82 5.79 -9.44
CA LEU A 73 12.93 6.70 -10.15
C LEU A 73 13.59 7.28 -11.39
N HIS A 74 14.84 7.74 -11.28
CA HIS A 74 15.60 8.28 -12.41
C HIS A 74 15.90 7.22 -13.48
N ALA A 75 16.20 5.99 -13.05
CA ALA A 75 16.42 4.88 -13.97
C ALA A 75 15.15 4.47 -14.72
N ARG A 76 13.98 4.50 -14.05
CA ARG A 76 12.71 4.07 -14.63
C ARG A 76 11.99 5.18 -15.41
N TYR A 77 12.14 6.43 -15.00
CA TYR A 77 11.45 7.60 -15.55
C TYR A 77 12.44 8.75 -15.82
N PRO A 78 13.24 8.67 -16.91
CA PRO A 78 14.27 9.68 -17.20
C PRO A 78 13.73 11.10 -17.35
N SER A 79 12.46 11.27 -17.75
CA SER A 79 11.79 12.57 -17.89
C SER A 79 11.61 13.30 -16.55
N LEU A 80 11.63 12.59 -15.43
CA LEU A 80 11.48 13.17 -14.09
C LEU A 80 12.83 13.56 -13.46
N SER A 81 13.94 13.37 -14.17
CA SER A 81 15.29 13.58 -13.62
C SER A 81 15.61 15.02 -13.21
N LEU A 82 14.88 15.99 -13.74
CA LEU A 82 15.05 17.41 -13.46
C LEU A 82 14.14 17.92 -12.33
N GLN A 83 13.20 17.10 -11.86
CA GLN A 83 12.24 17.51 -10.84
C GLN A 83 12.78 17.25 -9.43
N PRO A 84 12.57 18.18 -8.48
CA PRO A 84 12.95 17.93 -7.09
C PRO A 84 12.12 16.78 -6.53
N VAL A 85 12.79 15.83 -5.88
CA VAL A 85 12.13 14.69 -5.21
C VAL A 85 12.13 14.93 -3.71
N VAL A 86 10.95 15.15 -3.14
CA VAL A 86 10.75 15.36 -1.70
C VAL A 86 10.16 14.09 -1.10
N SER A 87 10.56 13.73 0.13
CA SER A 87 9.96 12.61 0.85
C SER A 87 8.87 13.14 1.78
N ALA A 88 7.65 12.61 1.67
CA ALA A 88 6.57 12.85 2.61
C ALA A 88 5.97 11.48 2.97
N LEU A 89 6.34 10.94 4.12
CA LEU A 89 5.82 9.64 4.54
C LEU A 89 4.38 9.83 5.02
N PRO A 90 3.44 8.98 4.57
CA PRO A 90 2.09 9.04 5.11
C PRO A 90 2.05 8.77 6.61
N GLU A 91 1.17 9.47 7.32
CA GLU A 91 0.94 9.28 8.75
C GLU A 91 -0.41 8.59 9.00
N PRO A 92 -0.46 7.52 9.82
CA PRO A 92 0.66 6.91 10.53
C PRO A 92 1.52 6.02 9.62
N SER A 93 2.84 6.05 9.83
CA SER A 93 3.80 5.20 9.09
C SER A 93 3.79 3.73 9.50
N LEU A 94 3.07 3.40 10.58
CA LEU A 94 2.77 2.04 11.01
C LEU A 94 1.30 1.96 11.40
N LEU A 95 0.56 1.06 10.76
CA LEU A 95 -0.85 0.83 11.03
C LEU A 95 -1.13 -0.67 11.05
N ARG A 96 -2.01 -1.10 11.96
CA ARG A 96 -2.66 -2.41 11.89
C ARG A 96 -4.15 -2.22 11.63
N SER A 97 -4.68 -2.99 10.70
CA SER A 97 -6.08 -2.90 10.32
C SER A 97 -6.67 -4.27 10.01
N ARG A 98 -7.97 -4.42 10.24
CA ARG A 98 -8.68 -5.66 9.96
C ARG A 98 -8.87 -5.86 8.46
N LEU A 99 -8.59 -7.08 8.00
CA LEU A 99 -8.88 -7.52 6.64
C LEU A 99 -10.28 -8.11 6.56
N TYR A 100 -11.04 -7.63 5.58
CA TYR A 100 -12.35 -8.14 5.20
C TYR A 100 -12.24 -8.91 3.88
N GLU A 101 -12.57 -10.21 3.89
CA GLU A 101 -12.57 -11.03 2.68
C GLU A 101 -13.67 -10.57 1.71
N ILE A 102 -13.28 -10.38 0.45
CA ILE A 102 -14.19 -10.05 -0.65
C ILE A 102 -14.41 -11.36 -1.43
N THR A 103 -15.36 -12.18 -1.00
CA THR A 103 -15.69 -13.40 -1.74
C THR A 103 -16.42 -13.06 -3.04
N PRO A 104 -15.86 -13.33 -4.23
CA PRO A 104 -16.61 -13.19 -5.47
C PRO A 104 -17.78 -14.18 -5.48
N TYR A 105 -18.90 -13.81 -6.10
CA TYR A 105 -20.03 -14.72 -6.31
C TYR A 105 -19.81 -15.52 -7.62
N PRO A 106 -20.07 -16.85 -7.63
CA PRO A 106 -20.43 -17.71 -6.50
C PRO A 106 -19.26 -17.92 -5.52
N ARG A 107 -19.58 -18.10 -4.23
CA ARG A 107 -18.58 -18.19 -3.15
C ARG A 107 -17.72 -19.45 -3.31
N PHE A 108 -16.51 -19.30 -3.84
CA PHE A 108 -15.49 -20.34 -3.78
C PHE A 108 -14.85 -20.35 -2.39
N ARG A 109 -14.92 -21.49 -1.68
CA ARG A 109 -14.20 -21.68 -0.40
C ARG A 109 -12.74 -21.96 -0.72
N TRP A 110 -11.88 -20.94 -0.65
CA TRP A 110 -10.44 -21.08 -0.90
C TRP A 110 -9.69 -21.78 0.24
N PHE A 111 -10.31 -21.89 1.42
CA PHE A 111 -9.76 -22.58 2.58
C PHE A 111 -10.66 -23.77 2.95
N ASN A 112 -10.39 -24.94 2.35
CA ASN A 112 -10.84 -26.19 2.95
C ASN A 112 -9.92 -26.45 4.14
N ARG A 113 -10.46 -26.46 5.37
CA ARG A 113 -9.82 -27.20 6.46
C ARG A 113 -9.57 -28.60 5.91
N HIS A 114 -8.32 -29.03 5.83
CA HIS A 114 -8.05 -30.47 5.81
C HIS A 114 -8.62 -31.00 7.11
N ASN A 115 -9.82 -31.55 7.07
CA ASN A 115 -10.24 -32.49 8.09
C ASN A 115 -9.27 -33.65 7.93
N SER A 116 -8.35 -33.82 8.88
CA SER A 116 -7.58 -35.05 9.00
C SER A 116 -8.57 -36.20 9.13
N THR A 117 -8.72 -36.98 8.07
CA THR A 117 -9.27 -38.34 8.12
C THR A 117 -8.33 -39.25 8.88
#